data_AF-A0A8J4RZM8-F1
#
_entry.id   AF-A0A8J4RZM8-F1
#
_cell.length_a   1.000
_cell.length_b   1.000
_cell.length_c   1.000
_cell.angle_alpha   90.00
_cell.angle_beta   90.00
_cell.angle_gamma   90.00
#
_symmetry.space_group_name_H-M   'P 1'
#
loop_
_entity.id
_entity.type
_entity.pdbx_description
1 polymer ?
#
loop_
_entity_poly.entity_id
_entity_poly.type
_entity_poly.pdbx_seq_one_letter_code
_entity_poly.pdbx_strand_id
1 'polypeptide(L)'
;MLCAGGVLNKDACVGDDGSPLIISSSKKDVLLGLNSWGPKNCGTEVPSVYSRVSNVRAWIDSIVNATYWIGMVALAIAAFSHKSSVGFAKEIKMRSEQIMITQLQDTAGRFVGALGNVLTIATGISLSTAAFYLVLLRYCGCISVLLSTLGIEVTLAYSSYRLLNATADPLPYANDPAMLSFLQISAVAMCCAAILFLLFAAVMMSRLLLAGAFITHASRALSQLKRLLVLPFISYVLLLVLFGWGILVTVSLFGAGETSTRIATISANSPSTIRVETESFQVSTKLRWLFLFHAWGMYWSVNFLLSIVEMITATAVSLWYFSPENRVTGLKDFEEADPVSYSAHTIVNYHLGTLALSSGVVAPVEHIRSFFLYLENKNEFDANTFTELAAKCCCCCIWCFKHCLKYICKEAVYITAIQGTDFYTSGKVLL
;
A
#
# COMPACT_ATOMS: atom_id res chain seq x y z
N MET A 1 40.14 2.51 -3.32
CA MET A 1 40.24 1.52 -4.42
C MET A 1 41.55 0.72 -4.30
N LEU A 2 41.64 -0.40 -5.00
CA LEU A 2 42.80 -1.27 -5.18
C LEU A 2 42.92 -1.59 -6.68
N CYS A 3 44.12 -1.86 -7.18
CA CYS A 3 44.30 -2.35 -8.55
C CYS A 3 44.92 -3.74 -8.50
N ALA A 4 44.44 -4.65 -9.35
CA ALA A 4 44.97 -6.00 -9.49
C ALA A 4 44.87 -6.42 -10.97
N GLY A 5 45.85 -7.18 -11.46
CA GLY A 5 45.98 -7.51 -12.88
C GLY A 5 47.25 -6.92 -13.50
N GLY A 6 47.19 -6.56 -14.78
CA GLY A 6 48.35 -6.09 -15.54
C GLY A 6 49.18 -7.22 -16.14
N VAL A 7 48.59 -8.41 -16.28
CA VAL A 7 49.19 -9.57 -16.93
C VAL A 7 48.30 -9.98 -18.10
N LEU A 8 48.89 -10.12 -19.28
CA LEU A 8 48.17 -10.50 -20.48
C LEU A 8 47.38 -11.81 -20.26
N ASN A 9 46.12 -11.82 -20.70
CA ASN A 9 45.14 -12.90 -20.52
C ASN A 9 44.76 -13.21 -19.06
N LYS A 10 45.04 -12.31 -18.10
CA LYS A 10 44.67 -12.46 -16.69
C LYS A 10 44.10 -11.17 -16.11
N ASP A 11 42.81 -10.95 -16.33
CA ASP A 11 42.06 -9.83 -15.76
C ASP A 11 40.56 -10.16 -15.64
N ALA A 12 39.80 -9.36 -14.88
CA ALA A 12 38.34 -9.45 -14.86
C ALA A 12 37.72 -8.95 -16.17
N CYS A 13 36.57 -9.51 -16.59
CA CYS A 13 35.87 -9.11 -17.81
C CYS A 13 34.62 -8.26 -17.54
N VAL A 14 34.15 -7.59 -18.59
CA VAL A 14 32.85 -6.89 -18.58
C VAL A 14 31.75 -7.93 -18.32
N GLY A 15 31.06 -7.81 -17.19
CA GLY A 15 30.11 -8.80 -16.67
C GLY A 15 30.51 -9.39 -15.31
N ASP A 16 31.79 -9.27 -14.92
CA ASP A 16 32.29 -9.70 -13.62
C ASP A 16 32.25 -8.58 -12.56
N ASP A 17 31.46 -7.53 -12.78
CA ASP A 17 31.34 -6.41 -11.85
C ASP A 17 30.74 -6.89 -10.52
N GLY A 18 31.40 -6.57 -9.41
CA GLY A 18 31.06 -7.08 -8.08
C GLY A 18 31.67 -8.43 -7.71
N SER A 19 32.43 -9.09 -8.61
CA SER A 19 33.11 -10.36 -8.30
C SER A 19 34.22 -10.19 -7.23
N PRO A 20 34.48 -11.21 -6.41
CA PRO A 20 35.39 -11.09 -5.27
C PRO A 20 36.86 -11.25 -5.66
N LEU A 21 37.70 -10.34 -5.15
CA LEU A 21 39.17 -10.48 -5.15
C LEU A 21 39.61 -11.04 -3.80
N ILE A 22 40.03 -12.31 -3.79
CA ILE A 22 40.36 -13.06 -2.57
C ILE A 22 41.83 -13.44 -2.60
N ILE A 23 42.50 -13.31 -1.45
CA ILE A 23 43.80 -13.94 -1.24
C ILE A 23 43.61 -15.18 -0.37
N SER A 24 44.09 -16.32 -0.86
CA SER A 24 44.07 -17.57 -0.09
C SER A 24 45.32 -17.66 0.77
N SER A 25 45.12 -17.99 2.05
CA SER A 25 46.20 -18.19 3.03
C SER A 25 45.97 -19.50 3.77
N SER A 26 47.05 -20.10 4.30
CA SER A 26 47.04 -21.40 4.98
C SER A 26 46.05 -21.55 6.13
N LYS A 27 45.53 -20.44 6.67
CA LYS A 27 44.55 -20.44 7.77
C LYS A 27 43.13 -20.08 7.32
N LYS A 28 42.95 -19.08 6.44
CA LYS A 28 41.65 -18.58 5.95
C LYS A 28 41.81 -17.77 4.67
N ASP A 29 40.78 -17.81 3.84
CA ASP A 29 40.63 -16.93 2.68
C ASP A 29 40.16 -15.54 3.11
N VAL A 30 40.76 -14.49 2.53
CA VAL A 30 40.47 -13.09 2.88
C VAL A 30 40.01 -12.33 1.64
N LEU A 31 38.82 -11.75 1.71
CA LEU A 31 38.28 -10.86 0.68
C LEU A 31 38.93 -9.47 0.77
N LEU A 32 39.68 -9.10 -0.26
CA LEU A 32 40.38 -7.81 -0.35
C LEU A 32 39.54 -6.75 -1.05
N GLY A 33 38.77 -7.14 -2.07
CA GLY A 33 38.01 -6.21 -2.87
C GLY A 33 36.90 -6.83 -3.70
N LEU A 34 36.07 -5.97 -4.28
CA LEU A 34 35.05 -6.35 -5.26
C LEU A 34 35.37 -5.64 -6.57
N ASN A 35 35.30 -6.36 -7.70
CA ASN A 35 35.57 -5.77 -9.00
C ASN A 35 34.64 -4.57 -9.24
N SER A 36 35.18 -3.45 -9.70
CA SER A 36 34.42 -2.20 -9.86
C SER A 36 34.38 -1.74 -11.29
N TRP A 37 35.53 -1.61 -11.95
CA TRP A 37 35.63 -1.21 -13.35
C TRP A 37 37.04 -1.54 -13.89
N GLY A 38 37.13 -1.69 -15.20
CA GLY A 38 38.39 -2.01 -15.88
C GLY A 38 38.33 -1.70 -17.37
N PRO A 39 39.37 -2.09 -18.12
CA PRO A 39 39.42 -1.94 -19.57
C PRO A 39 38.26 -2.68 -20.27
N LYS A 40 37.77 -2.13 -21.39
CA LYS A 40 36.64 -2.71 -22.13
C LYS A 40 36.94 -4.11 -22.70
N ASN A 41 38.19 -4.36 -23.04
CA ASN A 41 38.68 -5.68 -23.44
C ASN A 41 39.38 -6.30 -22.23
N CYS A 42 39.04 -7.55 -21.89
CA CYS A 42 39.65 -8.21 -20.75
C CYS A 42 40.96 -8.91 -21.09
N GLY A 43 41.75 -9.19 -20.05
CA GLY A 43 43.08 -9.79 -20.20
C GLY A 43 44.11 -8.86 -20.81
N THR A 44 43.96 -7.54 -20.68
CA THR A 44 44.96 -6.57 -21.16
C THR A 44 46.10 -6.37 -20.15
N GLU A 45 47.16 -5.68 -20.56
CA GLU A 45 48.27 -5.30 -19.67
C GLU A 45 47.91 -4.14 -18.71
N VAL A 46 46.68 -3.63 -18.79
CA VAL A 46 46.17 -2.62 -17.86
C VAL A 46 45.41 -3.32 -16.73
N PRO A 47 45.72 -3.07 -15.45
CA PRO A 47 45.04 -3.71 -14.33
C PRO A 47 43.61 -3.19 -14.13
N SER A 48 42.70 -4.06 -13.70
CA SER A 48 41.36 -3.68 -13.27
C SER A 48 41.33 -3.10 -11.85
N VAL A 49 40.30 -2.28 -11.59
CA VAL A 49 40.13 -1.53 -10.35
C VAL A 49 39.04 -2.15 -9.49
N TYR A 50 39.40 -2.41 -8.23
CA TYR A 50 38.57 -3.05 -7.22
C TYR A 50 38.23 -2.08 -6.08
N SER A 51 37.01 -2.20 -5.56
CA SER A 51 36.60 -1.57 -4.31
C SER A 51 37.37 -2.15 -3.14
N ARG A 52 37.94 -1.32 -2.27
CA ARG A 52 38.77 -1.78 -1.14
C ARG A 52 37.88 -2.14 0.06
N VAL A 53 37.72 -3.43 0.33
CA VAL A 53 36.83 -3.92 1.42
C VAL A 53 37.29 -3.43 2.80
N SER A 54 38.60 -3.30 3.03
CA SER A 54 39.12 -2.77 4.31
C SER A 54 38.65 -1.35 4.62
N ASN A 55 38.34 -0.53 3.60
CA ASN A 55 37.91 0.85 3.77
C ASN A 55 36.43 0.96 4.16
N VAL A 56 35.63 -0.07 3.88
CA VAL A 56 34.19 -0.13 4.19
C VAL A 56 33.89 -1.17 5.27
N ARG A 57 34.93 -1.72 5.93
CA ARG A 57 34.76 -2.79 6.91
C ARG A 57 33.86 -2.39 8.08
N ALA A 58 34.03 -1.19 8.62
CA ALA A 58 33.18 -0.67 9.70
C ALA A 58 31.70 -0.57 9.29
N TRP A 59 31.43 -0.19 8.03
CA TRP A 59 30.06 -0.18 7.49
C TRP A 59 29.51 -1.60 7.33
N ILE A 60 30.29 -2.53 6.77
CA ILE A 60 29.90 -3.95 6.67
C ILE A 60 29.57 -4.52 8.06
N ASP A 61 30.43 -4.26 9.05
CA ASP A 61 30.23 -4.72 10.43
C ASP A 61 28.95 -4.12 11.03
N SER A 62 28.59 -2.87 10.72
CA SER A 62 27.33 -2.27 11.17
C SER A 62 26.09 -2.97 10.61
N ILE A 63 26.09 -3.35 9.32
CA ILE A 63 24.97 -4.04 8.67
C ILE A 63 24.88 -5.49 9.14
N VAL A 64 26.01 -6.18 9.21
CA VAL A 64 26.08 -7.58 9.65
C VAL A 64 25.67 -7.69 11.13
N ASN A 65 26.14 -6.79 12.00
CA ASN A 65 25.74 -6.77 13.41
C ASN A 65 24.26 -6.37 13.58
N ALA A 66 23.69 -5.52 12.72
CA ALA A 66 22.25 -5.24 12.71
C ALA A 66 21.41 -6.47 12.31
N THR A 67 21.95 -7.36 11.47
CA THR A 67 21.26 -8.59 11.04
C THR A 67 21.21 -9.63 12.18
N TYR A 68 22.22 -9.69 13.05
CA TYR A 68 22.21 -10.52 14.26
C TYR A 68 21.15 -10.07 15.30
N TRP A 69 20.68 -8.83 15.24
CA TRP A 69 19.58 -8.34 16.07
C TRP A 69 18.20 -8.83 15.62
N ILE A 70 17.99 -9.05 14.31
CA ILE A 70 16.69 -9.51 13.79
C ILE A 70 16.43 -10.97 14.19
N GLY A 71 17.48 -11.81 14.24
CA GLY A 71 17.38 -13.19 14.74
C GLY A 71 17.23 -13.30 16.27
N MET A 72 17.87 -12.42 17.03
CA MET A 72 17.80 -12.42 18.51
C MET A 72 16.49 -11.83 19.04
N VAL A 73 15.87 -10.87 18.33
CA VAL A 73 14.55 -10.32 18.70
C VAL A 73 13.43 -11.35 18.48
N ALA A 74 13.53 -12.20 17.45
CA ALA A 74 12.59 -13.28 17.21
C ALA A 74 12.62 -14.37 18.31
N LEU A 75 13.78 -14.63 18.91
CA LEU A 75 13.94 -15.56 20.05
C LEU A 75 13.67 -14.90 21.41
N ALA A 76 13.94 -13.60 21.55
CA ALA A 76 13.66 -12.84 22.78
C ALA A 76 12.16 -12.60 23.00
N ILE A 77 11.37 -12.42 21.94
CA ILE A 77 9.89 -12.29 22.07
C ILE A 77 9.26 -13.61 22.52
N ALA A 78 9.85 -14.77 22.19
CA ALA A 78 9.41 -16.08 22.70
C ALA A 78 9.84 -16.34 24.15
N ALA A 79 10.92 -15.70 24.63
CA ALA A 79 11.47 -15.89 25.98
C ALA A 79 10.97 -14.85 27.02
N PHE A 80 10.42 -13.71 26.58
CA PHE A 80 9.89 -12.66 27.47
C PHE A 80 8.48 -12.93 28.02
N SER A 81 8.03 -14.19 28.03
CA SER A 81 6.87 -14.61 28.83
C SER A 81 7.25 -15.09 30.24
N HIS A 82 8.53 -15.09 30.64
CA HIS A 82 8.88 -15.55 31.98
C HIS A 82 10.06 -14.80 32.62
N LYS A 83 9.70 -14.07 33.69
CA LYS A 83 10.50 -13.71 34.88
C LYS A 83 11.17 -12.33 34.91
N SER A 84 10.61 -11.52 35.80
CA SER A 84 11.17 -10.35 36.47
C SER A 84 12.46 -10.67 37.27
N SER A 85 13.44 -9.76 37.27
CA SER A 85 13.76 -8.86 38.39
C SER A 85 15.27 -8.48 38.50
N VAL A 86 15.47 -7.24 39.00
CA VAL A 86 16.63 -6.63 39.71
C VAL A 86 17.77 -5.97 38.91
N GLY A 87 18.04 -4.69 39.25
CA GLY A 87 19.24 -3.92 38.90
C GLY A 87 19.14 -2.41 39.20
N PHE A 88 19.13 -2.06 40.48
CA PHE A 88 18.93 -0.74 41.10
C PHE A 88 20.10 0.26 40.86
N ALA A 89 19.87 1.40 40.20
CA ALA A 89 20.59 2.70 40.35
C ALA A 89 20.25 3.73 39.24
N LYS A 90 19.00 4.19 39.14
CA LYS A 90 18.68 5.42 38.38
C LYS A 90 17.33 5.99 38.84
N GLU A 91 17.18 6.09 40.15
CA GLU A 91 15.93 6.47 40.79
C GLU A 91 15.93 7.99 41.00
N ILE A 92 14.97 8.66 40.36
CA ILE A 92 14.28 9.92 40.77
C ILE A 92 13.92 10.81 39.57
N LYS A 93 14.68 10.85 38.46
CA LYS A 93 14.29 11.65 37.26
C LYS A 93 13.65 10.86 36.11
N MET A 94 13.84 9.53 36.07
CA MET A 94 13.19 8.61 35.12
C MET A 94 11.78 8.16 35.57
N ARG A 95 11.18 8.76 36.60
CA ARG A 95 9.89 8.27 37.13
C ARG A 95 8.69 8.81 36.36
N SER A 96 8.68 10.02 35.80
CA SER A 96 7.48 10.54 35.11
C SER A 96 7.37 10.11 33.64
N GLU A 97 8.45 10.23 32.85
CA GLU A 97 8.43 9.87 31.43
C GLU A 97 8.34 8.36 31.20
N GLN A 98 9.01 7.57 32.04
CA GLN A 98 9.01 6.12 31.91
C GLN A 98 7.70 5.50 32.38
N ILE A 99 6.99 6.12 33.33
CA ILE A 99 5.60 5.75 33.69
C ILE A 99 4.67 6.04 32.52
N MET A 100 4.76 7.21 31.88
CA MET A 100 3.91 7.55 30.74
C MET A 100 4.10 6.57 29.56
N ILE A 101 5.35 6.26 29.19
CA ILE A 101 5.66 5.35 28.08
C ILE A 101 5.26 3.91 28.39
N THR A 102 5.52 3.42 29.61
CA THR A 102 5.10 2.06 30.00
C THR A 102 3.59 1.93 30.12
N GLN A 103 2.88 2.95 30.61
CA GLN A 103 1.40 2.96 30.60
C GLN A 103 0.85 2.98 29.17
N LEU A 104 1.46 3.71 28.25
CA LEU A 104 1.05 3.74 26.84
C LEU A 104 1.31 2.41 26.12
N GLN A 105 2.47 1.78 26.36
CA GLN A 105 2.81 0.45 25.83
C GLN A 105 1.95 -0.66 26.44
N ASP A 106 1.66 -0.63 27.74
CA ASP A 106 0.75 -1.59 28.39
C ASP A 106 -0.69 -1.41 27.91
N THR A 107 -1.14 -0.16 27.74
CA THR A 107 -2.51 0.12 27.25
C THR A 107 -2.64 -0.27 25.79
N ALA A 108 -1.68 0.08 24.93
CA ALA A 108 -1.65 -0.33 23.53
C ALA A 108 -1.49 -1.85 23.39
N GLY A 109 -0.65 -2.49 24.20
CA GLY A 109 -0.45 -3.94 24.20
C GLY A 109 -1.69 -4.71 24.66
N ARG A 110 -2.40 -4.23 25.69
CA ARG A 110 -3.69 -4.78 26.12
C ARG A 110 -4.80 -4.54 25.10
N PHE A 111 -4.83 -3.37 24.46
CA PHE A 111 -5.80 -3.04 23.41
C PHE A 111 -5.58 -3.89 22.14
N VAL A 112 -4.34 -4.00 21.66
CA VAL A 112 -3.96 -4.83 20.51
C VAL A 112 -4.14 -6.32 20.84
N GLY A 113 -3.81 -6.77 22.06
CA GLY A 113 -4.02 -8.14 22.51
C GLY A 113 -5.50 -8.51 22.63
N ALA A 114 -6.33 -7.62 23.17
CA ALA A 114 -7.79 -7.82 23.25
C ALA A 114 -8.46 -7.80 21.87
N LEU A 115 -7.97 -6.97 20.94
CA LEU A 115 -8.47 -6.90 19.58
C LEU A 115 -7.90 -7.97 18.66
N GLY A 116 -6.73 -8.55 18.95
CA GLY A 116 -6.05 -9.49 18.06
C GLY A 116 -6.90 -10.72 17.73
N ASN A 117 -7.55 -11.31 18.73
CA ASN A 117 -8.45 -12.46 18.52
C ASN A 117 -9.72 -12.06 17.76
N VAL A 118 -10.27 -10.88 18.04
CA VAL A 118 -11.46 -10.38 17.34
C VAL A 118 -11.14 -10.05 15.88
N LEU A 119 -9.98 -9.44 15.63
CA LEU A 119 -9.53 -9.02 14.32
C LEU A 119 -9.17 -10.23 13.43
N THR A 120 -8.52 -11.26 14.00
CA THR A 120 -8.21 -12.50 13.28
C THR A 120 -9.48 -13.27 12.90
N ILE A 121 -10.44 -13.39 13.82
CA ILE A 121 -11.75 -14.01 13.53
C ILE A 121 -12.52 -13.19 12.48
N ALA A 122 -12.57 -11.86 12.62
CA ALA A 122 -13.26 -10.99 11.67
C ALA A 122 -12.64 -11.04 10.26
N THR A 123 -11.30 -11.07 10.18
CA THR A 123 -10.60 -11.21 8.90
C THR A 123 -10.90 -12.56 8.25
N GLY A 124 -10.94 -13.64 9.03
CA GLY A 124 -11.33 -14.97 8.55
C GLY A 124 -12.77 -15.03 8.03
N ILE A 125 -13.72 -14.43 8.75
CA ILE A 125 -15.12 -14.34 8.33
C ILE A 125 -15.24 -13.49 7.05
N SER A 126 -14.53 -12.36 6.97
CA SER A 126 -14.55 -11.48 5.81
C SER A 126 -14.01 -12.17 4.56
N LEU A 127 -12.85 -12.84 4.65
CA LEU A 127 -12.26 -13.59 3.55
C LEU A 127 -13.15 -14.75 3.09
N SER A 128 -13.73 -15.47 4.05
CA SER A 128 -14.65 -16.58 3.75
C SER A 128 -15.93 -16.09 3.07
N THR A 129 -16.51 -14.99 3.55
CA THR A 129 -17.70 -14.38 2.97
C THR A 129 -17.40 -13.81 1.58
N ALA A 130 -16.24 -13.19 1.38
CA ALA A 130 -15.82 -12.69 0.08
C ALA A 130 -15.61 -13.82 -0.93
N ALA A 131 -14.94 -14.90 -0.54
CA ALA A 131 -14.76 -16.08 -1.39
C ALA A 131 -16.12 -16.72 -1.74
N PHE A 132 -17.02 -16.86 -0.77
CA PHE A 132 -18.37 -17.34 -1.00
C PHE A 132 -19.16 -16.43 -1.94
N TYR A 133 -19.05 -15.11 -1.79
CA TYR A 133 -19.69 -14.14 -2.66
C TYR A 133 -19.18 -14.24 -4.11
N LEU A 134 -17.87 -14.41 -4.33
CA LEU A 134 -17.31 -14.67 -5.66
C LEU A 134 -17.85 -15.95 -6.29
N VAL A 135 -18.08 -16.99 -5.47
CA VAL A 135 -18.73 -18.23 -5.93
C VAL A 135 -20.22 -18.01 -6.24
N LEU A 136 -20.95 -17.24 -5.43
CA LEU A 136 -22.36 -16.90 -5.69
C LEU A 136 -22.53 -16.11 -6.99
N LEU A 137 -21.62 -15.17 -7.27
CA LEU A 137 -21.60 -14.43 -8.53
C LEU A 137 -21.55 -15.37 -9.74
N ARG A 138 -20.90 -16.53 -9.63
CA ARG A 138 -20.80 -17.54 -10.69
C ARG A 138 -22.15 -18.15 -11.07
N TYR A 139 -23.03 -18.38 -10.09
CA TYR A 139 -24.28 -19.12 -10.31
C TYR A 139 -25.49 -18.20 -10.51
N CYS A 140 -25.52 -17.03 -9.86
CA CYS A 140 -26.58 -16.04 -10.10
C CYS A 140 -26.20 -14.63 -9.66
N GLY A 141 -25.97 -13.72 -10.62
CA GLY A 141 -25.66 -12.32 -10.35
C GLY A 141 -26.79 -11.56 -9.66
N CYS A 142 -28.03 -11.73 -10.12
CA CYS A 142 -29.19 -11.05 -9.55
C CYS A 142 -29.50 -11.50 -8.11
N ILE A 143 -29.47 -12.82 -7.85
CA ILE A 143 -29.69 -13.36 -6.49
C ILE A 143 -28.58 -12.91 -5.54
N SER A 144 -27.33 -12.85 -6.01
CA SER A 144 -26.20 -12.39 -5.19
C SER A 144 -26.39 -10.96 -4.68
N VAL A 145 -26.91 -10.07 -5.51
CA VAL A 145 -27.22 -8.68 -5.13
C VAL A 145 -28.33 -8.66 -4.08
N LEU A 146 -29.45 -9.35 -4.32
CA LEU A 146 -30.58 -9.40 -3.38
C LEU A 146 -30.19 -10.01 -2.02
N LEU A 147 -29.37 -11.07 -2.04
CA LEU A 147 -28.88 -11.72 -0.84
C LEU A 147 -27.92 -10.81 -0.06
N SER A 148 -27.08 -10.03 -0.75
CA SER A 148 -26.22 -9.04 -0.08
C SER A 148 -27.02 -7.90 0.55
N THR A 149 -28.07 -7.40 -0.12
CA THR A 149 -28.94 -6.37 0.47
C THR A 149 -29.72 -6.92 1.68
N LEU A 150 -30.21 -8.16 1.59
CA LEU A 150 -30.87 -8.82 2.73
C LEU A 150 -29.89 -9.07 3.88
N GLY A 151 -28.66 -9.49 3.59
CA GLY A 151 -27.63 -9.75 4.60
C GLY A 151 -27.24 -8.49 5.38
N ILE A 152 -27.11 -7.34 4.70
CA ILE A 152 -26.85 -6.05 5.35
C ILE A 152 -28.02 -5.70 6.27
N GLU A 153 -29.26 -5.80 5.78
CA GLU A 153 -30.46 -5.48 6.57
C GLU A 153 -30.58 -6.37 7.81
N VAL A 154 -30.39 -7.68 7.65
CA VAL A 154 -30.42 -8.65 8.77
C VAL A 154 -29.34 -8.33 9.80
N THR A 155 -28.13 -7.94 9.37
CA THR A 155 -27.03 -7.59 10.29
C THR A 155 -27.34 -6.31 11.05
N LEU A 156 -27.87 -5.27 10.38
CA LEU A 156 -28.29 -4.02 11.01
C LEU A 156 -29.43 -4.26 12.01
N ALA A 157 -30.45 -5.03 11.63
CA ALA A 157 -31.57 -5.38 12.50
C ALA A 157 -31.13 -6.23 13.71
N TYR A 158 -30.26 -7.23 13.47
CA TYR A 158 -29.75 -8.09 14.54
C TYR A 158 -28.87 -7.33 15.54
N SER A 159 -27.98 -6.46 15.03
CA SER A 159 -27.13 -5.62 15.90
C SER A 159 -27.98 -4.65 16.72
N SER A 160 -28.96 -3.98 16.10
CA SER A 160 -29.96 -3.16 16.79
C SER A 160 -30.68 -3.94 17.90
N TYR A 161 -31.21 -5.13 17.61
CA TYR A 161 -31.87 -5.99 18.58
C TYR A 161 -30.97 -6.36 19.76
N ARG A 162 -29.71 -6.73 19.48
CA ARG A 162 -28.72 -7.07 20.52
C ARG A 162 -28.41 -5.89 21.43
N LEU A 163 -28.30 -4.68 20.88
CA LEU A 163 -28.07 -3.47 21.66
C LEU A 163 -29.31 -3.10 22.49
N LEU A 164 -30.51 -3.16 21.92
CA LEU A 164 -31.76 -2.90 22.64
C LEU A 164 -31.94 -3.84 23.83
N ASN A 165 -31.71 -5.14 23.64
CA ASN A 165 -31.74 -6.11 24.75
C ASN A 165 -30.69 -5.81 25.82
N ALA A 166 -29.48 -5.40 25.43
CA ALA A 166 -28.44 -5.03 26.39
C ALA A 166 -28.82 -3.77 27.20
N THR A 167 -29.61 -2.86 26.63
CA THR A 167 -30.12 -1.67 27.36
C THR A 167 -31.33 -1.96 28.24
N ALA A 168 -32.04 -3.07 28.02
CA ALA A 168 -33.24 -3.44 28.77
C ALA A 168 -32.90 -3.95 30.19
N ASP A 169 -31.70 -4.52 30.38
CA ASP A 169 -31.18 -4.94 31.68
C ASP A 169 -30.13 -3.92 32.17
N PRO A 170 -30.50 -2.90 32.99
CA PRO A 170 -29.54 -1.88 33.46
C PRO A 170 -28.60 -2.37 34.57
N LEU A 171 -28.87 -3.53 35.17
CA LEU A 171 -28.12 -4.07 36.31
C LEU A 171 -26.60 -4.21 36.08
N PRO A 172 -26.12 -4.68 34.90
CA PRO A 172 -24.68 -4.80 34.63
C PRO A 172 -23.96 -3.44 34.46
N TYR A 173 -24.70 -2.37 34.17
CA TYR A 173 -24.17 -1.04 33.86
C TYR A 173 -24.51 0.01 34.94
N ALA A 174 -25.04 -0.41 36.09
CA ALA A 174 -25.47 0.49 37.16
C ALA A 174 -24.34 1.40 37.68
N ASN A 175 -23.08 0.95 37.58
CA ASN A 175 -21.90 1.69 38.05
C ASN A 175 -21.30 2.62 36.98
N ASP A 176 -21.76 2.56 35.73
CA ASP A 176 -21.27 3.38 34.62
C ASP A 176 -22.43 3.89 33.74
N PRO A 177 -23.08 5.01 34.14
CA PRO A 177 -24.22 5.56 33.41
C PRO A 177 -23.83 6.09 32.02
N ALA A 178 -22.56 6.46 31.81
CA ALA A 178 -22.08 6.95 30.52
C ALA A 178 -22.06 5.81 29.48
N MET A 179 -21.63 4.61 29.90
CA MET A 179 -21.69 3.41 29.05
C MET A 179 -23.13 3.06 28.67
N LEU A 180 -24.08 3.15 29.61
CA LEU A 180 -25.49 2.87 29.35
C LEU A 180 -26.11 3.87 28.37
N SER A 181 -25.84 5.17 28.53
CA SER A 181 -26.30 6.21 27.58
C SER A 181 -25.70 5.99 26.18
N PHE A 182 -24.42 5.61 26.08
CA PHE A 182 -23.79 5.29 24.80
C PHE A 182 -24.44 4.08 24.11
N LEU A 183 -24.76 3.02 24.86
CA LEU A 183 -25.48 1.84 24.34
C LEU A 183 -26.88 2.21 23.84
N GLN A 184 -27.61 3.07 24.54
CA GLN A 184 -28.94 3.53 24.12
C GLN A 184 -28.87 4.37 22.83
N ILE A 185 -27.94 5.32 22.74
CA ILE A 185 -27.75 6.15 21.55
C ILE A 185 -27.38 5.28 20.34
N SER A 186 -26.45 4.34 20.53
CA SER A 186 -26.04 3.42 19.46
C SER A 186 -27.15 2.46 19.05
N ALA A 187 -27.99 1.98 19.98
CA ALA A 187 -29.17 1.17 19.66
C ALA A 187 -30.14 1.92 18.74
N VAL A 188 -30.49 3.16 19.10
CA VAL A 188 -31.39 4.01 18.30
C VAL A 188 -30.77 4.33 16.94
N ALA A 189 -29.49 4.67 16.90
CA ALA A 189 -28.78 4.95 15.65
C ALA A 189 -28.82 3.74 14.68
N MET A 190 -28.60 2.52 15.18
CA MET A 190 -28.66 1.30 14.36
C MET A 190 -30.08 0.98 13.89
N CYS A 191 -31.11 1.21 14.72
CA CYS A 191 -32.51 1.11 14.29
C CYS A 191 -32.81 2.07 13.13
N CYS A 192 -32.42 3.34 13.28
CA CYS A 192 -32.61 4.35 12.24
C CYS A 192 -31.86 3.97 10.97
N ALA A 193 -30.62 3.49 11.09
CA ALA A 193 -29.82 3.04 9.95
C ALA A 193 -30.48 1.87 9.20
N ALA A 194 -31.03 0.87 9.91
CA ALA A 194 -31.77 -0.24 9.30
C ALA A 194 -33.00 0.25 8.52
N ILE A 195 -33.84 1.09 9.15
CA ILE A 195 -35.03 1.64 8.49
C ILE A 195 -34.65 2.46 7.25
N LEU A 196 -33.64 3.32 7.36
CA LEU A 196 -33.18 4.14 6.24
C LEU A 196 -32.61 3.28 5.11
N PHE A 197 -31.84 2.23 5.44
CA PHE A 197 -31.29 1.30 4.45
C PHE A 197 -32.41 0.52 3.74
N LEU A 198 -33.40 0.03 4.47
CA LEU A 198 -34.56 -0.66 3.90
C LEU A 198 -35.36 0.24 2.96
N LEU A 199 -35.63 1.49 3.37
CA LEU A 199 -36.32 2.47 2.51
C LEU A 199 -35.50 2.79 1.26
N PHE A 200 -34.18 3.00 1.41
CA PHE A 200 -33.28 3.23 0.29
C PHE A 200 -33.27 2.05 -0.67
N ALA A 201 -33.14 0.82 -0.16
CA ALA A 201 -33.17 -0.40 -0.96
C ALA A 201 -34.50 -0.57 -1.70
N ALA A 202 -35.63 -0.27 -1.05
CA ALA A 202 -36.95 -0.34 -1.66
C ALA A 202 -37.10 0.67 -2.81
N VAL A 203 -36.68 1.92 -2.62
CA VAL A 203 -36.71 2.97 -3.67
C VAL A 203 -35.79 2.61 -4.84
N MET A 204 -34.62 2.05 -4.54
CA MET A 204 -33.59 1.72 -5.53
C MET A 204 -33.80 0.35 -6.18
N MET A 205 -34.87 -0.39 -5.84
CA MET A 205 -35.09 -1.77 -6.29
C MET A 205 -35.06 -1.92 -7.81
N SER A 206 -35.60 -0.95 -8.55
CA SER A 206 -35.56 -0.95 -10.03
C SER A 206 -34.13 -0.85 -10.58
N ARG A 207 -33.29 -0.02 -9.95
CA ARG A 207 -31.87 0.12 -10.29
C ARG A 207 -31.06 -1.10 -9.83
N LEU A 208 -31.43 -1.70 -8.70
CA LEU A 208 -30.81 -2.90 -8.16
C LEU A 208 -31.00 -4.10 -9.11
N LEU A 209 -32.21 -4.24 -9.69
CA LEU A 209 -32.50 -5.27 -10.69
C LEU A 209 -31.72 -5.05 -11.99
N LEU A 210 -31.60 -3.79 -12.44
CA LEU A 210 -30.78 -3.45 -13.60
C LEU A 210 -29.30 -3.78 -13.36
N ALA A 211 -28.77 -3.46 -12.17
CA ALA A 211 -27.43 -3.85 -11.76
C ALA A 211 -27.26 -5.39 -11.75
N GLY A 212 -28.26 -6.12 -11.27
CA GLY A 212 -28.29 -7.59 -11.30
C GLY A 212 -28.20 -8.16 -12.72
N ALA A 213 -28.82 -7.53 -13.71
CA ALA A 213 -28.70 -7.91 -15.12
C ALA A 213 -27.26 -7.72 -15.63
N PHE A 214 -26.63 -6.58 -15.37
CA PHE A 214 -25.23 -6.34 -15.73
C PHE A 214 -24.28 -7.35 -15.08
N ILE A 215 -24.47 -7.63 -13.79
CA ILE A 215 -23.66 -8.62 -13.06
C ILE A 215 -23.85 -10.03 -13.64
N THR A 216 -25.05 -10.37 -14.12
CA THR A 216 -25.30 -11.67 -14.77
C THR A 216 -24.53 -11.80 -16.09
N HIS A 217 -24.37 -10.71 -16.85
CA HIS A 217 -23.51 -10.73 -18.04
C HIS A 217 -22.03 -10.81 -17.68
N ALA A 218 -21.58 -10.06 -16.66
CA ALA A 218 -20.21 -10.12 -16.17
C ALA A 218 -19.86 -11.51 -15.59
N SER A 219 -20.80 -12.16 -14.91
CA SER A 219 -20.58 -13.49 -14.35
C SER A 219 -20.45 -14.58 -15.41
N ARG A 220 -21.13 -14.45 -16.55
CA ARG A 220 -20.92 -15.34 -17.70
C ARG A 220 -19.47 -15.26 -18.20
N ALA A 221 -18.93 -14.04 -18.33
CA ALA A 221 -17.53 -13.85 -18.70
C ALA A 221 -16.59 -14.51 -17.68
N LEU A 222 -16.80 -14.26 -16.38
CA LEU A 222 -16.00 -14.87 -15.30
C LEU A 222 -16.10 -16.41 -15.26
N SER A 223 -17.24 -16.98 -15.66
CA SER A 223 -17.45 -18.43 -15.68
C SER A 223 -16.61 -19.13 -16.76
N GLN A 224 -16.37 -18.44 -17.89
CA GLN A 224 -15.51 -18.93 -18.98
C GLN A 224 -14.03 -18.55 -18.75
N LEU A 225 -13.76 -17.38 -18.15
CA LEU A 225 -12.41 -16.88 -17.84
C LEU A 225 -11.99 -17.19 -16.40
N LYS A 226 -11.93 -18.47 -16.02
CA LYS A 226 -11.73 -18.91 -14.63
C LYS A 226 -10.49 -18.32 -13.94
N ARG A 227 -9.40 -18.08 -14.68
CA ARG A 227 -8.16 -17.50 -14.14
C ARG A 227 -8.29 -16.03 -13.77
N LEU A 228 -9.29 -15.32 -14.31
CA LEU A 228 -9.57 -13.93 -13.97
C LEU A 228 -9.94 -13.76 -12.48
N LEU A 229 -10.50 -14.81 -11.85
CA LEU A 229 -10.83 -14.83 -10.42
C LEU A 229 -9.59 -14.91 -9.52
N VAL A 230 -8.45 -15.41 -10.02
CA VAL A 230 -7.20 -15.52 -9.26
C VAL A 230 -6.44 -14.19 -9.26
N LEU A 231 -6.64 -13.37 -10.28
CA LEU A 231 -5.91 -12.12 -10.50
C LEU A 231 -6.03 -11.11 -9.33
N PRO A 232 -7.20 -10.87 -8.71
CA PRO A 232 -7.30 -10.01 -7.53
C PRO A 232 -6.46 -10.51 -6.35
N PHE A 233 -6.38 -11.83 -6.12
CA PHE A 233 -5.57 -12.39 -5.04
C PHE A 233 -4.08 -12.19 -5.29
N ILE A 234 -3.63 -12.39 -6.53
CA ILE A 234 -2.24 -12.10 -6.92
C ILE A 234 -1.93 -10.63 -6.66
N SER A 235 -2.81 -9.72 -7.11
CA SER A 235 -2.63 -8.28 -6.90
C SER A 235 -2.58 -7.90 -5.41
N TYR A 236 -3.42 -8.51 -4.58
CA TYR A 236 -3.44 -8.27 -3.14
C TYR A 236 -2.14 -8.72 -2.48
N VAL A 237 -1.64 -9.92 -2.80
CA VAL A 237 -0.35 -10.39 -2.28
C VAL A 237 0.79 -9.46 -2.70
N LEU A 238 0.82 -9.03 -3.96
CA LEU A 238 1.82 -8.06 -4.44
C LEU A 238 1.72 -6.72 -3.73
N LEU A 239 0.50 -6.22 -3.48
CA LEU A 239 0.27 -4.99 -2.71
C LEU A 239 0.71 -5.13 -1.25
N LEU A 240 0.49 -6.27 -0.60
CA LEU A 240 0.98 -6.53 0.75
C LEU A 240 2.51 -6.56 0.82
N VAL A 241 3.15 -7.21 -0.16
CA VAL A 241 4.62 -7.23 -0.27
C VAL A 241 5.15 -5.81 -0.48
N LEU A 242 4.53 -5.04 -1.38
CA LEU A 242 4.89 -3.65 -1.63
C LEU A 242 4.70 -2.79 -0.37
N PHE A 243 3.59 -2.96 0.36
CA PHE A 243 3.32 -2.21 1.58
C PHE A 243 4.31 -2.57 2.70
N GLY A 244 4.61 -3.86 2.88
CA GLY A 244 5.63 -4.31 3.82
C GLY A 244 7.02 -3.75 3.50
N TRP A 245 7.42 -3.79 2.23
CA TRP A 245 8.64 -3.14 1.75
C TRP A 245 8.62 -1.63 2.00
N GLY A 246 7.51 -0.97 1.71
CA GLY A 246 7.31 0.47 1.93
C GLY A 246 7.43 0.88 3.40
N ILE A 247 6.89 0.08 4.32
CA ILE A 247 7.06 0.28 5.76
C ILE A 247 8.53 0.11 6.15
N LEU A 248 9.19 -0.95 5.70
CA LEU A 248 10.60 -1.20 6.02
C LEU A 248 11.50 -0.02 5.61
N VAL A 249 11.31 0.48 4.38
CA VAL A 249 12.03 1.66 3.88
C VAL A 249 11.70 2.90 4.71
N THR A 250 10.42 3.10 5.06
CA THR A 250 9.98 4.24 5.88
C THR A 250 10.63 4.21 7.28
N VAL A 251 10.62 3.07 7.95
CA VAL A 251 11.27 2.87 9.25
C VAL A 251 12.77 3.12 9.15
N SER A 252 13.41 2.59 8.10
CA SER A 252 14.84 2.80 7.85
C SER A 252 15.16 4.28 7.61
N LEU A 253 14.29 5.00 6.90
CA LEU A 253 14.43 6.42 6.63
C LEU A 253 14.28 7.24 7.91
N PHE A 254 13.28 6.95 8.73
CA PHE A 254 13.11 7.61 10.03
C PHE A 254 14.20 7.24 11.03
N GLY A 255 14.85 6.09 10.88
CA GLY A 255 15.99 5.67 11.70
C GLY A 255 17.33 6.28 11.29
N ALA A 256 17.45 6.85 10.09
CA ALA A 256 18.70 7.37 9.53
C ALA A 256 19.02 8.84 9.91
N GLY A 257 18.29 9.43 10.85
CA GLY A 257 18.58 10.79 11.34
C GLY A 257 19.77 10.85 12.30
N GLU A 258 20.37 12.03 12.45
CA GLU A 258 21.51 12.25 13.33
C GLU A 258 21.04 12.72 14.71
N THR A 259 21.68 12.22 15.77
CA THR A 259 21.46 12.68 17.14
C THR A 259 22.35 13.88 17.43
N SER A 260 21.76 14.97 17.92
CA SER A 260 22.48 16.17 18.37
C SER A 260 22.34 16.29 19.88
N THR A 261 23.48 16.17 20.58
CA THR A 261 23.59 16.37 22.03
C THR A 261 23.52 17.87 22.35
N ARG A 262 22.49 18.29 23.09
CA ARG A 262 22.40 19.63 23.68
C ARG A 262 22.62 19.54 25.19
N ILE A 263 23.57 20.30 25.70
CA ILE A 263 23.80 20.40 27.15
C ILE A 263 22.92 21.54 27.68
N ALA A 264 21.86 21.20 28.41
CA ALA A 264 21.03 22.15 29.12
C ALA A 264 21.48 22.22 30.59
N THR A 265 21.93 23.40 31.03
CA THR A 265 22.26 23.65 32.44
C THR A 265 21.04 24.18 33.18
N ILE A 266 20.52 23.39 34.13
CA ILE A 266 19.43 23.81 35.02
C ILE A 266 20.07 24.30 36.32
N SER A 267 19.77 25.53 36.72
CA SER A 267 20.20 26.07 38.02
C SER A 267 19.40 25.39 39.13
N ALA A 268 20.09 24.86 40.15
CA ALA A 268 19.47 24.25 41.32
C ALA A 268 20.14 24.76 42.60
N ASN A 269 19.41 24.78 43.72
CA ASN A 269 19.88 25.44 44.95
C ASN A 269 21.09 24.74 45.60
N SER A 270 21.30 23.45 45.36
CA SER A 270 22.51 22.68 45.72
C SER A 270 22.45 21.29 45.07
N PRO A 271 23.34 20.91 44.14
CA PRO A 271 24.48 21.67 43.61
C PRO A 271 24.03 22.80 42.66
N SER A 272 24.85 23.86 42.53
CA SER A 272 24.52 25.14 41.87
C SER A 272 24.21 25.05 40.37
N THR A 273 24.61 23.97 39.69
CA THR A 273 24.24 23.71 38.30
C THR A 273 24.13 22.20 38.04
N ILE A 274 23.00 21.77 37.48
CA ILE A 274 22.80 20.40 37.01
C ILE A 274 22.94 20.41 35.49
N ARG A 275 23.96 19.73 34.96
CA ARG A 275 24.11 19.51 33.52
C ARG A 275 23.17 18.37 33.11
N VAL A 276 22.18 18.70 32.29
CA VAL A 276 21.30 17.70 31.66
C VAL A 276 21.70 17.65 30.20
N GLU A 277 22.29 16.54 29.80
CA GLU A 277 22.53 16.23 28.39
C GLU A 277 21.20 15.73 27.80
N THR A 278 20.65 16.49 26.86
CA THR A 278 19.47 16.10 26.10
C THR A 278 19.90 15.76 24.68
N GLU A 279 19.67 14.52 24.27
CA GLU A 279 19.83 14.12 22.88
C GLU A 279 18.57 14.52 22.11
N SER A 280 18.72 15.31 21.05
CA SER A 280 17.64 15.66 20.14
C SER A 280 17.86 14.99 18.79
N PHE A 281 16.82 14.34 18.27
CA PHE A 281 16.86 13.72 16.95
C PHE A 281 16.60 14.79 15.88
N GLN A 282 17.60 15.10 15.06
CA GLN A 282 17.48 16.13 14.02
C GLN A 282 17.27 15.47 12.65
N VAL A 283 16.09 15.74 12.06
CA VAL A 283 15.76 15.26 10.71
C VAL A 283 16.33 16.22 9.67
N SER A 284 17.37 15.78 8.96
CA SER A 284 18.00 16.54 7.87
C SER A 284 17.01 16.87 6.75
N THR A 285 17.16 18.05 6.12
CA THR A 285 16.37 18.45 4.94
C THR A 285 16.45 17.42 3.81
N LYS A 286 17.60 16.76 3.64
CA LYS A 286 17.77 15.67 2.65
C LYS A 286 16.83 14.49 2.94
N LEU A 287 16.69 14.13 4.21
CA LEU A 287 15.83 13.03 4.66
C LEU A 287 14.34 13.34 4.43
N ARG A 288 13.95 14.62 4.57
CA ARG A 288 12.58 15.09 4.25
C ARG A 288 12.25 14.92 2.77
N TRP A 289 13.17 15.30 1.87
CA TRP A 289 12.97 15.11 0.43
C TRP A 289 12.95 13.64 0.03
N LEU A 290 13.81 12.82 0.62
CA LEU A 290 13.78 11.37 0.42
C LEU A 290 12.47 10.74 0.90
N PHE A 291 11.88 11.24 2.00
CA PHE A 291 10.57 10.80 2.47
C PHE A 291 9.47 11.13 1.47
N LEU A 292 9.44 12.36 0.95
CA LEU A 292 8.46 12.77 -0.06
C LEU A 292 8.61 11.98 -1.36
N PHE A 293 9.85 11.73 -1.80
CA PHE A 293 10.13 10.88 -2.95
C PHE A 293 9.68 9.44 -2.72
N HIS A 294 9.94 8.88 -1.54
CA HIS A 294 9.47 7.54 -1.16
C HIS A 294 7.94 7.46 -1.11
N ALA A 295 7.27 8.44 -0.49
CA ALA A 295 5.81 8.50 -0.42
C ALA A 295 5.18 8.57 -1.82
N TRP A 296 5.76 9.40 -2.70
CA TRP A 296 5.37 9.46 -4.10
C TRP A 296 5.61 8.15 -4.84
N GLY A 297 6.79 7.54 -4.66
CA GLY A 297 7.14 6.25 -5.25
C GLY A 297 6.20 5.13 -4.81
N MET A 298 5.80 5.12 -3.54
CA MET A 298 4.80 4.19 -3.00
C MET A 298 3.43 4.39 -3.63
N TYR A 299 2.96 5.64 -3.71
CA TYR A 299 1.70 5.98 -4.37
C TYR A 299 1.71 5.55 -5.84
N TRP A 300 2.77 5.88 -6.57
CA TRP A 300 2.92 5.49 -7.98
C TRP A 300 2.96 3.97 -8.15
N SER A 301 3.72 3.25 -7.31
CA SER A 301 3.84 1.79 -7.37
C SER A 301 2.51 1.08 -7.13
N VAL A 302 1.70 1.56 -6.18
CA VAL A 302 0.35 1.03 -5.95
C VAL A 302 -0.53 1.22 -7.18
N ASN A 303 -0.57 2.44 -7.73
CA ASN A 303 -1.37 2.73 -8.93
C ASN A 303 -0.88 1.95 -10.16
N PHE A 304 0.42 1.72 -10.27
CA PHE A 304 1.01 0.91 -11.34
C PHE A 304 0.55 -0.55 -11.26
N LEU A 305 0.62 -1.17 -10.08
CA LEU A 305 0.12 -2.54 -9.87
C LEU A 305 -1.37 -2.66 -10.18
N LEU A 306 -2.18 -1.69 -9.74
CA LEU A 306 -3.62 -1.66 -10.04
C LEU A 306 -3.88 -1.51 -11.55
N SER A 307 -3.12 -0.64 -12.23
CA SER A 307 -3.26 -0.42 -13.68
C SER A 307 -2.90 -1.68 -14.48
N ILE A 308 -1.92 -2.48 -14.05
CA ILE A 308 -1.59 -3.77 -14.67
C ILE A 308 -2.80 -4.72 -14.60
N VAL A 309 -3.41 -4.85 -13.42
CA VAL A 309 -4.56 -5.74 -13.22
C VAL A 309 -5.74 -5.30 -14.09
N GLU A 310 -6.01 -4.00 -14.14
CA GLU A 310 -7.10 -3.42 -14.94
C GLU A 310 -6.88 -3.60 -16.45
N MET A 311 -5.62 -3.52 -16.91
CA MET A 311 -5.30 -3.80 -18.30
C MET A 311 -5.48 -5.28 -18.63
N ILE A 312 -5.01 -6.19 -17.76
CA ILE A 312 -5.15 -7.64 -17.95
C ILE A 312 -6.63 -8.02 -18.03
N THR A 313 -7.46 -7.45 -17.14
CA THR A 313 -8.90 -7.72 -17.15
C THR A 313 -9.55 -7.17 -18.41
N ALA A 314 -9.23 -5.93 -18.82
CA ALA A 314 -9.77 -5.31 -20.01
C ALA A 314 -9.40 -6.10 -21.29
N THR A 315 -8.13 -6.48 -21.46
CA THR A 315 -7.70 -7.28 -22.62
C THR A 315 -8.36 -8.66 -22.62
N ALA A 316 -8.36 -9.39 -21.50
CA ALA A 316 -8.95 -10.72 -21.45
C ALA A 316 -10.48 -10.71 -21.71
N VAL A 317 -11.19 -9.72 -21.16
CA VAL A 317 -12.63 -9.55 -21.38
C VAL A 317 -12.90 -9.09 -22.81
N SER A 318 -12.06 -8.26 -23.41
CA SER A 318 -12.22 -7.83 -24.81
C SER A 318 -12.11 -9.01 -25.78
N LEU A 319 -11.12 -9.90 -25.57
CA LEU A 319 -10.96 -11.13 -26.35
C LEU A 319 -12.21 -12.01 -26.24
N TRP A 320 -12.73 -12.20 -25.03
CA TRP A 320 -13.96 -12.94 -24.80
C TRP A 320 -15.20 -12.29 -25.44
N TYR A 321 -15.33 -10.96 -25.33
CA TYR A 321 -16.49 -10.22 -25.81
C TYR A 321 -16.62 -10.28 -27.33
N PHE A 322 -15.51 -10.06 -28.04
CA PHE A 322 -15.46 -10.05 -29.51
C PHE A 322 -15.35 -11.44 -30.14
N SER A 323 -15.14 -12.50 -29.34
CA SER A 323 -15.15 -13.88 -29.83
C SER A 323 -16.53 -14.28 -30.37
N PRO A 324 -16.59 -15.09 -31.45
CA PRO A 324 -17.85 -15.62 -31.94
C PRO A 324 -18.54 -16.51 -30.89
N GLU A 325 -19.86 -16.54 -30.91
CA GLU A 325 -20.66 -17.41 -30.03
C GLU A 325 -21.05 -18.69 -30.78
N ASN A 326 -20.78 -19.83 -30.18
CA ASN A 326 -21.18 -21.11 -30.73
C ASN A 326 -22.69 -21.31 -30.55
N ARG A 327 -23.42 -21.44 -31.67
CA ARG A 327 -24.89 -21.56 -31.70
C ARG A 327 -25.44 -22.80 -30.98
N VAL A 328 -24.62 -23.84 -30.79
CA VAL A 328 -25.05 -25.10 -30.15
C VAL A 328 -24.84 -25.05 -28.64
N THR A 329 -23.70 -24.53 -28.18
CA THR A 329 -23.35 -24.51 -26.75
C THR A 329 -23.73 -23.20 -26.05
N GLY A 330 -24.00 -22.12 -26.80
CA GLY A 330 -24.21 -20.77 -26.25
C GLY A 330 -22.97 -20.20 -25.56
N LEU A 331 -21.79 -20.78 -25.84
CA LEU A 331 -20.52 -20.39 -25.26
C LEU A 331 -19.69 -19.63 -26.30
N LYS A 332 -18.93 -18.63 -25.84
CA LYS A 332 -17.91 -17.96 -26.65
C LYS A 332 -16.81 -18.94 -27.04
N ASP A 333 -16.43 -18.91 -28.31
CA ASP A 333 -15.35 -19.73 -28.90
C ASP A 333 -14.17 -18.80 -29.21
N PHE A 334 -13.07 -18.98 -28.48
CA PHE A 334 -11.89 -18.13 -28.56
C PHE A 334 -10.69 -18.93 -29.08
N GLU A 335 -9.91 -18.31 -29.95
CA GLU A 335 -8.75 -18.93 -30.63
C GLU A 335 -7.64 -19.32 -29.64
N GLU A 336 -7.48 -18.53 -28.57
CA GLU A 336 -6.50 -18.76 -27.53
C GLU A 336 -7.02 -19.69 -26.42
N ALA A 337 -6.26 -20.73 -26.10
CA ALA A 337 -6.62 -21.71 -25.07
C ALA A 337 -6.73 -21.11 -23.66
N ASP A 338 -5.99 -20.03 -23.38
CA ASP A 338 -6.05 -19.29 -22.12
C ASP A 338 -5.90 -17.77 -22.32
N PRO A 339 -7.02 -17.05 -22.56
CA PRO A 339 -7.00 -15.62 -22.85
C PRO A 339 -6.42 -14.76 -21.72
N VAL A 340 -6.54 -15.21 -20.46
CA VAL A 340 -6.07 -14.44 -19.28
C VAL A 340 -4.56 -14.51 -19.19
N SER A 341 -3.97 -15.70 -19.35
CA SER A 341 -2.50 -15.85 -19.34
C SER A 341 -1.87 -15.20 -20.57
N TYR A 342 -2.50 -15.30 -21.74
CA TYR A 342 -2.09 -14.57 -22.93
C TYR A 342 -2.06 -13.04 -22.68
N SER A 343 -3.14 -12.49 -22.13
CA SER A 343 -3.22 -11.06 -21.80
C SER A 343 -2.13 -10.64 -20.81
N ALA A 344 -1.93 -11.42 -19.74
CA ALA A 344 -0.87 -11.16 -18.76
C ALA A 344 0.52 -11.16 -19.39
N HIS A 345 0.82 -12.15 -20.23
CA HIS A 345 2.10 -12.24 -20.93
C HIS A 345 2.32 -11.05 -21.87
N THR A 346 1.32 -10.70 -22.67
CA THR A 346 1.41 -9.56 -23.59
C THR A 346 1.63 -8.24 -22.84
N ILE A 347 0.93 -8.02 -21.74
CA ILE A 347 1.04 -6.79 -20.95
C ILE A 347 2.42 -6.67 -20.28
N VAL A 348 2.92 -7.76 -19.69
CA VAL A 348 4.23 -7.79 -19.05
C VAL A 348 5.37 -7.54 -20.05
N ASN A 349 5.26 -8.04 -21.28
CA ASN A 349 6.32 -7.88 -22.27
C ASN A 349 6.26 -6.58 -23.06
N TYR A 350 5.06 -6.05 -23.33
CA TYR A 350 4.88 -4.95 -24.29
C TYR A 350 4.28 -3.66 -23.71
N HIS A 351 3.47 -3.73 -22.64
CA HIS A 351 2.69 -2.58 -22.16
C HIS A 351 3.11 -2.04 -20.78
N LEU A 352 4.12 -2.62 -20.11
CA LEU A 352 4.56 -2.11 -18.80
C LEU A 352 5.01 -0.65 -18.83
N GLY A 353 5.71 -0.21 -19.87
CA GLY A 353 6.14 1.19 -19.99
C GLY A 353 4.97 2.15 -20.10
N THR A 354 3.99 1.82 -20.94
CA THR A 354 2.75 2.59 -21.11
C THR A 354 1.97 2.67 -19.81
N LEU A 355 1.88 1.55 -19.08
CA LEU A 355 1.20 1.47 -17.78
C LEU A 355 1.93 2.23 -16.66
N ALA A 356 3.27 2.22 -16.66
CA ALA A 356 4.07 2.97 -15.70
C ALA A 356 3.90 4.47 -15.90
N LEU A 357 3.86 4.91 -17.17
CA LEU A 357 3.58 6.30 -17.52
C LEU A 357 2.14 6.69 -17.16
N SER A 358 1.15 5.88 -17.53
CA SER A 358 -0.25 6.20 -17.25
C SER A 358 -0.53 6.24 -15.75
N SER A 359 -0.03 5.29 -14.96
CA SER A 359 -0.27 5.26 -13.51
C SER A 359 0.40 6.42 -12.76
N GLY A 360 1.54 6.90 -13.25
CA GLY A 360 2.25 8.04 -12.67
C GLY A 360 1.59 9.38 -12.97
N VAL A 361 0.89 9.49 -14.10
CA VAL A 361 0.29 10.76 -14.56
C VAL A 361 -1.22 10.83 -14.30
N VAL A 362 -1.98 9.74 -14.51
CA VAL A 362 -3.45 9.71 -14.36
C VAL A 362 -3.86 9.96 -12.92
N ALA A 363 -3.26 9.26 -11.94
CA ALA A 363 -3.73 9.31 -10.56
C ALA A 363 -3.61 10.72 -9.92
N PRO A 364 -2.50 11.47 -10.09
CA PRO A 364 -2.42 12.87 -9.66
C PRO A 364 -3.38 13.78 -10.42
N VAL A 365 -3.50 13.58 -11.74
CA VAL A 365 -4.38 14.37 -12.61
C VAL A 365 -5.85 14.23 -12.20
N GLU A 366 -6.29 13.04 -11.84
CA GLU A 366 -7.65 12.79 -11.34
C GLU A 366 -7.92 13.54 -10.04
N HIS A 367 -6.97 13.56 -9.10
CA HIS A 367 -7.10 14.32 -7.86
C HIS A 367 -7.19 15.82 -8.12
N ILE A 368 -6.35 16.34 -9.01
CA ILE A 368 -6.38 17.76 -9.39
C ILE A 368 -7.70 18.10 -10.09
N ARG A 369 -8.19 17.25 -10.99
CA ARG A 369 -9.49 17.40 -11.66
C ARG A 369 -10.65 17.40 -10.67
N SER A 370 -10.65 16.48 -9.71
CA SER A 370 -11.70 16.38 -8.69
C SER A 370 -11.72 17.60 -7.77
N PHE A 371 -10.53 18.14 -7.42
CA PHE A 371 -10.41 19.37 -6.65
C PHE A 371 -10.95 20.60 -7.41
N PHE A 372 -10.60 20.76 -8.69
CA PHE A 372 -11.11 21.88 -9.48
C PHE A 372 -12.62 21.80 -9.73
N LEU A 373 -13.18 20.61 -9.95
CA LEU A 373 -14.63 20.42 -10.07
C LEU A 373 -15.37 20.77 -8.76
N TYR A 374 -14.76 20.48 -7.61
CA TYR A 374 -15.30 20.88 -6.32
C TYR A 374 -15.35 22.40 -6.15
N LEU A 375 -14.31 23.12 -6.57
CA LEU A 375 -14.27 24.59 -6.52
C LEU A 375 -15.29 25.22 -7.48
N GLU A 376 -15.41 24.70 -8.71
CA GLU A 376 -16.41 25.17 -9.68
C GLU A 376 -17.84 25.05 -9.14
N ASN A 377 -18.15 23.94 -8.45
CA ASN A 377 -19.48 23.70 -7.87
C ASN A 377 -19.77 24.52 -6.60
N LYS A 378 -18.74 25.11 -5.99
CA LYS A 378 -18.86 26.01 -4.82
C LYS A 378 -18.73 27.49 -5.18
N ASN A 379 -18.47 27.83 -6.44
CA ASN A 379 -18.32 29.21 -6.89
C ASN A 379 -19.66 29.96 -7.03
N GLU A 380 -20.54 29.88 -6.04
CA GLU A 380 -21.39 31.02 -5.68
C GLU A 380 -20.53 31.99 -4.84
N PHE A 381 -19.55 32.62 -5.46
CA PHE A 381 -18.77 33.68 -4.81
C PHE A 381 -19.39 35.03 -5.14
N ASP A 382 -20.11 35.60 -4.16
CA ASP A 382 -20.30 37.05 -4.07
C ASP A 382 -18.92 37.70 -3.94
N ALA A 383 -18.39 38.27 -5.02
CA ALA A 383 -17.04 38.80 -4.94
C ALA A 383 -16.74 40.01 -5.84
N ASN A 384 -16.05 40.97 -5.20
CA ASN A 384 -15.51 42.22 -5.70
C ASN A 384 -14.64 42.07 -6.98
N THR A 385 -14.33 43.20 -7.63
CA THR A 385 -13.62 43.27 -8.93
C THR A 385 -12.25 42.57 -8.97
N PHE A 386 -11.51 42.54 -7.85
CA PHE A 386 -10.21 41.86 -7.77
C PHE A 386 -10.33 40.32 -7.76
N THR A 387 -11.32 39.81 -7.05
CA THR A 387 -11.69 38.38 -7.02
C THR A 387 -12.25 37.91 -8.36
N GLU A 388 -12.96 38.77 -9.11
CA GLU A 388 -13.43 38.46 -10.47
C GLU A 388 -12.28 38.35 -11.48
N LEU A 389 -11.27 39.23 -11.39
CA LEU A 389 -10.09 39.18 -12.25
C LEU A 389 -9.23 37.94 -11.96
N ALA A 390 -9.01 37.63 -10.68
CA ALA A 390 -8.32 36.42 -10.27
C ALA A 390 -9.09 35.16 -10.69
N ALA A 391 -10.41 35.16 -10.57
CA ALA A 391 -11.26 34.07 -11.05
C ALA A 391 -11.15 33.90 -12.56
N LYS A 392 -11.21 34.96 -13.38
CA LYS A 392 -11.07 34.87 -14.85
C LYS A 392 -9.70 34.37 -15.30
N CYS A 393 -8.61 34.80 -14.65
CA CYS A 393 -7.26 34.30 -14.93
C CYS A 393 -7.12 32.81 -14.55
N CYS A 394 -7.62 32.44 -13.37
CA CYS A 394 -7.70 31.05 -12.94
C CYS A 394 -8.60 30.21 -13.87
N CYS A 395 -9.70 30.74 -14.40
CA CYS A 395 -10.57 30.04 -15.34
C CYS A 395 -9.88 29.72 -16.67
N CYS A 396 -9.03 30.60 -17.20
CA CYS A 396 -8.23 30.31 -18.39
C CYS A 396 -7.22 29.19 -18.14
N CYS A 397 -6.48 29.26 -17.03
CA CYS A 397 -5.54 28.21 -16.62
C CYS A 397 -6.26 26.88 -16.35
N ILE A 398 -7.41 26.90 -15.67
CA ILE A 398 -8.25 25.73 -15.41
C ILE A 398 -8.81 25.18 -16.73
N TRP A 399 -9.21 26.02 -17.67
CA TRP A 399 -9.69 25.59 -18.98
C TRP A 399 -8.59 24.92 -19.80
N CYS A 400 -7.41 25.55 -19.93
CA CYS A 400 -6.24 24.96 -20.58
C CYS A 400 -5.83 23.64 -19.92
N PHE A 401 -5.81 23.61 -18.59
CA PHE A 401 -5.51 22.41 -17.83
C PHE A 401 -6.57 21.32 -18.06
N LYS A 402 -7.86 21.63 -17.97
CA LYS A 402 -8.99 20.72 -18.26
C LYS A 402 -8.93 20.18 -19.69
N HIS A 403 -8.49 20.98 -20.65
CA HIS A 403 -8.35 20.56 -22.04
C HIS A 403 -7.16 19.61 -22.24
N CYS A 404 -6.00 19.89 -21.63
CA CYS A 404 -4.83 18.99 -21.65
C CYS A 404 -5.07 17.70 -20.85
N LEU A 405 -5.76 17.79 -19.71
CA LEU A 405 -6.09 16.65 -18.86
C LEU A 405 -7.21 15.77 -19.44
N LYS A 406 -7.99 16.27 -20.40
CA LYS A 406 -9.07 15.49 -21.04
C LYS A 406 -8.54 14.21 -21.69
N TYR A 407 -7.28 14.23 -22.14
CA TYR A 407 -6.58 13.11 -22.78
C TYR A 407 -5.93 12.14 -21.77
N ILE A 408 -5.84 12.54 -20.50
CA ILE A 408 -5.15 11.78 -19.45
C ILE A 408 -6.22 11.27 -18.49
N CYS A 409 -6.82 10.16 -18.86
CA CYS A 409 -7.88 9.53 -18.10
C CYS A 409 -7.70 8.02 -18.05
N LYS A 410 -8.30 7.40 -17.03
CA LYS A 410 -8.24 5.95 -16.83
C LYS A 410 -8.83 5.18 -18.02
N GLU A 411 -9.81 5.75 -18.71
CA GLU A 411 -10.48 5.13 -19.85
C GLU A 411 -9.53 4.93 -21.04
N ALA A 412 -8.49 5.76 -21.17
CA ALA A 412 -7.49 5.60 -22.23
C ALA A 412 -6.71 4.29 -22.08
N VAL A 413 -6.54 3.79 -20.84
CA VAL A 413 -5.92 2.49 -20.57
C VAL A 413 -6.78 1.36 -21.14
N TYR A 414 -8.11 1.42 -21.03
CA TYR A 414 -8.98 0.38 -21.59
C TYR A 414 -8.94 0.35 -23.12
N ILE A 415 -8.89 1.52 -23.78
CA ILE A 415 -8.75 1.59 -25.24
C ILE A 415 -7.39 1.06 -25.68
N THR A 416 -6.34 1.39 -24.94
CA THR A 416 -4.98 0.83 -25.14
C THR A 416 -5.04 -0.70 -25.06
N ALA A 417 -5.80 -1.25 -24.11
CA ALA A 417 -6.00 -2.70 -23.92
C ALA A 417 -6.66 -3.38 -25.13
N ILE A 418 -7.63 -2.70 -25.75
CA ILE A 418 -8.46 -3.24 -26.83
C ILE A 418 -7.78 -3.07 -28.19
N GLN A 419 -7.18 -1.90 -28.44
CA GLN A 419 -6.62 -1.54 -29.74
C GLN A 419 -5.12 -1.85 -29.86
N GLY A 420 -4.41 -2.07 -28.74
CA GLY A 420 -2.97 -2.30 -28.73
C GLY A 420 -2.13 -1.07 -29.09
N THR A 421 -2.71 0.14 -29.03
CA THR A 421 -2.03 1.41 -29.33
C THR A 421 -1.35 1.98 -28.08
N ASP A 422 -0.64 3.10 -28.20
CA ASP A 422 -0.07 3.80 -27.03
C ASP A 422 -1.13 4.60 -26.24
N PHE A 423 -0.78 5.02 -25.02
CA PHE A 423 -1.69 5.70 -24.08
C PHE A 423 -2.26 7.01 -24.64
N TYR A 424 -1.43 7.85 -25.27
CA TYR A 424 -1.86 9.16 -25.76
C TYR A 424 -2.70 9.07 -27.03
N THR A 425 -2.41 8.10 -27.91
CA THR A 425 -3.22 7.81 -29.09
C THR A 425 -4.59 7.30 -28.66
N SER A 426 -4.64 6.41 -27.67
CA SER A 426 -5.88 5.92 -27.06
C SER A 426 -6.70 7.05 -26.41
N GLY A 427 -6.04 7.96 -25.69
CA GLY A 427 -6.70 9.11 -25.07
C GLY A 427 -7.38 10.07 -26.05
N LYS A 428 -6.93 10.13 -27.31
CA LYS A 428 -7.56 10.96 -28.35
C LYS A 428 -8.89 10.38 -28.85
N VAL A 429 -9.09 9.07 -28.73
CA VAL A 429 -10.31 8.38 -29.22
C VAL A 429 -11.52 8.64 -28.32
N LEU A 430 -11.30 9.07 -27.07
CA LEU A 430 -12.37 9.36 -26.08
C LEU A 430 -13.04 10.74 -26.27
N LEU A 431 -12.70 11.45 -27.35
CA LEU A 431 -13.14 12.81 -27.68
C LEU A 431 -14.02 12.80 -28.91
#